data_AF-A0AAU2R524-F1
#
_entry.id   AF-A0AAU2R524-F1
#
_cell.length_a   1.000
_cell.length_b   1.000
_cell.length_c   1.000
_cell.angle_alpha   90.00
_cell.angle_beta   90.00
_cell.angle_gamma   90.00
#
_symmetry.space_group_name_H-M   'P 1'
#
loop_
_entity.id
_entity.type
_entity.pdbx_description
1 polymer ?
#
loop_
_entity_poly.entity_id
_entity_poly.type
_entity_poly.pdbx_seq_one_letter_code
_entity_poly.pdbx_strand_id
1 'polypeptide(L)'
;MHAPDDSLASFAAVLAGELPGQWSSQYHPDRGDNDHDELAVDVWDMDQVADAMAEYSLDHCAVLTRRVDGTRLFVMDRKGHDDGFLIAAMAPKDLPIEAFRDVREPDGIAVDADPFHAAKHVRLRLLPRYDQALAQVRDNASRLAAALADEQRVVMTWSGEDLVAAKPDRDDIARALTEYGFTFDPSRNVFVLSDGDSARVAASVRAAGHRLSELGVGVLLSRPTGRAALDITPAQRPAPPTPAPHRTR
;
A
#
# COMPACT_ATOMS: atom_id res chain seq x y z
N MET A 1 1.13 12.77 47.92
CA MET A 1 0.27 11.77 47.27
C MET A 1 -0.30 12.44 46.04
N HIS A 2 0.43 12.39 44.93
CA HIS A 2 -0.02 12.95 43.65
C HIS A 2 -0.92 11.89 43.02
N ALA A 3 -2.13 12.24 42.59
CA ALA A 3 -2.97 11.32 41.83
C ALA A 3 -2.27 11.10 40.47
N PRO A 4 -1.79 9.88 40.17
CA PRO A 4 -0.99 9.64 38.95
C PRO A 4 -1.83 9.71 37.67
N ASP A 5 -3.13 9.42 37.74
CA ASP A 5 -3.97 9.17 36.57
C ASP A 5 -4.41 10.42 35.78
N ASP A 6 -4.45 11.61 36.40
CA ASP A 6 -4.88 12.84 35.73
C ASP A 6 -3.79 13.45 34.83
N SER A 7 -2.53 13.08 35.04
CA SER A 7 -1.39 13.71 34.37
C SER A 7 -1.31 13.37 32.88
N LEU A 8 -1.36 12.08 32.52
CA LEU A 8 -1.37 11.60 31.13
C LEU A 8 -2.61 12.10 30.38
N ALA A 9 -3.79 11.99 30.98
CA ALA A 9 -5.05 12.41 30.37
C ALA A 9 -5.04 13.91 30.04
N SER A 10 -4.58 14.74 30.99
CA SER A 10 -4.45 16.19 30.82
C SER A 10 -3.38 16.53 29.77
N PHE A 11 -2.21 15.88 29.85
CA PHE A 11 -1.13 16.06 28.87
C PHE A 11 -1.61 15.75 27.45
N ALA A 12 -2.23 14.60 27.24
CA ALA A 12 -2.73 14.17 25.93
C ALA A 12 -3.82 15.10 25.39
N ALA A 13 -4.72 15.59 26.26
CA ALA A 13 -5.75 16.55 25.87
C ALA A 13 -5.15 17.89 25.41
N VAL A 14 -4.16 18.43 26.12
CA VAL A 14 -3.48 19.68 25.73
C VAL A 14 -2.66 19.44 24.46
N LEU A 15 -1.90 18.34 24.39
CA LEU A 15 -1.12 17.97 23.20
C LEU A 15 -2.00 17.92 21.95
N ALA A 16 -3.18 17.30 22.02
CA ALA A 16 -4.13 17.26 20.90
C ALA A 16 -4.54 18.66 20.41
N GLY A 17 -4.71 19.62 21.34
CA GLY A 17 -5.03 21.01 21.00
C GLY A 17 -3.88 21.76 20.31
N GLU A 18 -2.64 21.38 20.58
CA GLU A 18 -1.43 22.04 20.05
C GLU A 18 -0.91 21.45 18.73
N LEU A 19 -1.34 20.23 18.37
CA LEU A 19 -0.93 19.59 17.13
C LEU A 19 -1.59 20.23 15.90
N PRO A 20 -0.90 20.27 14.74
CA PRO A 20 -1.47 20.84 13.52
C PRO A 20 -2.67 20.03 13.02
N GLY A 21 -3.76 20.72 12.69
CA GLY A 21 -5.02 20.11 12.27
C GLY A 21 -6.01 20.02 13.43
N GLN A 22 -6.98 19.12 13.32
CA GLN A 22 -7.95 18.86 14.39
C GLN A 22 -7.69 17.46 14.95
N TRP A 23 -7.20 17.40 16.17
CA TRP A 23 -6.96 16.15 16.89
C TRP A 23 -7.91 16.04 18.06
N SER A 24 -8.43 14.83 18.28
CA SER A 24 -9.16 14.46 19.50
C SER A 24 -8.28 13.55 20.34
N SER A 25 -8.37 13.68 21.67
CA SER A 25 -7.73 12.76 22.62
C SER A 25 -8.77 11.81 23.21
N GLN A 26 -8.42 10.52 23.28
CA GLN A 26 -9.17 9.51 24.01
C GLN A 26 -8.25 8.88 25.05
N TYR A 27 -8.59 9.05 26.33
CA TYR A 27 -7.86 8.42 27.44
C TYR A 27 -8.45 7.05 27.76
N HIS A 28 -7.56 6.08 27.96
CA HIS A 28 -7.86 4.70 28.34
C HIS A 28 -7.24 4.47 29.74
N PRO A 29 -8.02 4.65 30.82
CA PRO A 29 -7.55 4.45 32.18
C PRO A 29 -7.31 2.96 32.47
N ASP A 30 -6.51 2.67 33.50
CA ASP A 30 -6.36 1.32 34.05
C ASP A 30 -7.71 0.82 34.56
N ARG A 31 -8.21 -0.26 33.95
CA ARG A 31 -9.43 -0.95 34.38
C ARG A 31 -9.16 -2.38 34.87
N GLY A 32 -7.90 -2.79 34.93
CA GLY A 32 -7.51 -4.17 35.23
C GLY A 32 -7.95 -5.19 34.17
N ASP A 33 -8.29 -4.72 32.97
CA ASP A 33 -8.54 -5.54 31.78
C ASP A 33 -7.39 -5.38 30.76
N ASN A 34 -7.39 -6.24 29.75
CA ASN A 34 -6.33 -6.28 28.73
C ASN A 34 -6.67 -5.39 27.51
N ASP A 35 -7.58 -4.41 27.63
CA ASP A 35 -7.99 -3.56 26.50
C ASP A 35 -6.80 -2.78 25.89
N HIS A 36 -5.74 -2.56 26.67
CA HIS A 36 -4.51 -1.93 26.22
C HIS A 36 -3.70 -2.80 25.26
N ASP A 37 -3.80 -4.13 25.34
CA ASP A 37 -3.10 -5.05 24.43
C ASP A 37 -3.61 -4.91 23.00
N GLU A 38 -4.92 -4.65 22.82
CA GLU A 38 -5.50 -4.41 21.50
C GLU A 38 -4.98 -3.11 20.86
N LEU A 39 -4.74 -2.07 21.67
CA LEU A 39 -4.16 -0.81 21.21
C LEU A 39 -2.66 -0.93 20.97
N ALA A 40 -1.98 -1.75 21.78
CA ALA A 40 -0.55 -2.01 21.68
C ALA A 40 -0.16 -2.65 20.35
N VAL A 41 -0.98 -3.59 19.85
CA VAL A 41 -0.77 -4.26 18.56
C VAL A 41 -0.76 -3.28 17.39
N ASP A 42 -1.48 -2.16 17.51
CA ASP A 42 -1.53 -1.12 16.50
C ASP A 42 -0.33 -0.15 16.55
N VAL A 43 0.51 -0.19 17.59
CA VAL A 43 1.64 0.75 17.72
C VAL A 43 2.67 0.45 16.62
N TRP A 44 2.93 1.46 15.79
CA TRP A 44 3.83 1.37 14.66
C TRP A 44 5.21 1.93 15.05
N ASP A 45 5.91 1.14 15.85
CA ASP A 45 7.24 1.43 16.39
C ASP A 45 8.05 0.14 16.49
N MET A 46 9.36 0.24 16.27
CA MET A 46 10.32 -0.86 16.46
C MET A 46 11.55 -0.40 17.27
N ASP A 47 11.42 0.68 18.03
CA ASP A 47 12.49 1.32 18.78
C ASP A 47 12.07 1.53 20.24
N GLN A 48 12.26 2.72 20.80
CA GLN A 48 12.09 3.00 22.22
C GLN A 48 10.68 2.76 22.79
N VAL A 49 9.61 2.79 21.99
CA VAL A 49 8.24 2.57 22.50
C VAL A 49 7.97 1.07 22.56
N ALA A 50 8.34 0.33 21.52
CA ALA A 50 8.29 -1.12 21.51
C ALA A 50 9.13 -1.73 22.64
N ASP A 51 10.36 -1.23 22.84
CA ASP A 51 11.23 -1.66 23.94
C ASP A 51 10.59 -1.43 25.31
N ALA A 52 10.02 -0.23 25.54
CA ALA A 52 9.36 0.09 26.81
C ALA A 52 8.12 -0.79 27.06
N MET A 53 7.34 -1.09 26.03
CA MET A 53 6.16 -1.96 26.13
C MET A 53 6.52 -3.43 26.35
N ALA A 54 7.71 -3.86 25.93
CA ALA A 54 8.23 -5.19 26.23
C ALA A 54 8.73 -5.32 27.69
N GLU A 55 9.24 -4.22 28.26
CA GLU A 55 9.80 -4.20 29.62
C GLU A 55 8.74 -3.91 30.70
N TYR A 56 7.75 -3.06 30.40
CA TYR A 56 6.78 -2.56 31.37
C TYR A 56 5.34 -2.87 30.96
N SER A 57 4.52 -3.32 31.92
CA SER A 57 3.07 -3.45 31.72
C SER A 57 2.45 -2.10 31.38
N LEU A 58 1.56 -2.12 30.38
CA LEU A 58 0.81 -0.96 29.93
C LEU A 58 -0.50 -0.85 30.72
N ASP A 59 -0.50 -0.03 31.77
CA ASP A 59 -1.64 0.07 32.69
C ASP A 59 -2.66 1.11 32.21
N HIS A 60 -2.25 2.10 31.42
CA HIS A 60 -3.10 3.13 30.87
C HIS A 60 -2.41 3.81 29.69
N CYS A 61 -3.19 4.42 28.79
CA CYS A 61 -2.66 5.13 27.63
C CYS A 61 -3.65 6.19 27.13
N ALA A 62 -3.21 7.02 26.20
CA ALA A 62 -4.09 7.88 25.43
C ALA A 62 -3.85 7.71 23.93
N VAL A 63 -4.92 7.78 23.14
CA VAL A 63 -4.88 7.75 21.68
C VAL A 63 -5.33 9.10 21.16
N LEU A 64 -4.46 9.77 20.39
CA LEU A 64 -4.80 10.99 19.66
C LEU A 64 -5.22 10.61 18.25
N THR A 65 -6.36 11.10 17.78
CA THR A 65 -6.87 10.84 16.43
C THR A 65 -7.03 12.13 15.65
N ARG A 66 -6.38 12.23 14.50
CA ARG A 66 -6.54 13.33 13.55
C ARG A 66 -7.83 13.13 12.77
N ARG A 67 -8.74 14.11 12.86
CA ARG A 67 -10.12 13.98 12.35
C ARG A 67 -10.20 13.84 10.83
N VAL A 68 -9.27 14.43 10.08
CA VAL A 68 -9.38 14.52 8.62
C VAL A 68 -9.13 13.19 7.91
N ASP A 69 -8.25 12.36 8.45
CA ASP A 69 -7.74 11.15 7.78
C ASP A 69 -7.58 9.95 8.72
N GLY A 70 -7.97 10.09 9.99
CA GLY A 70 -7.90 9.01 10.96
C GLY A 70 -6.48 8.65 11.38
N THR A 71 -5.47 9.49 11.10
CA THR A 71 -4.11 9.31 11.61
C THR A 71 -4.11 9.26 13.13
N ARG A 72 -3.40 8.30 13.72
CA ARG A 72 -3.44 8.03 15.17
C ARG A 72 -2.07 8.10 15.79
N LEU A 73 -1.96 8.73 16.97
CA LEU A 73 -0.78 8.70 17.82
C LEU A 73 -1.13 8.00 19.13
N PHE A 74 -0.22 7.17 19.59
CA PHE A 74 -0.28 6.51 20.88
C PHE A 74 0.58 7.26 21.88
N VAL A 75 0.08 7.46 23.10
CA VAL A 75 0.77 8.15 24.20
C VAL A 75 0.73 7.28 25.45
N MET A 76 1.89 7.02 26.05
CA MET A 76 2.02 6.31 27.32
C MET A 76 3.05 6.97 28.24
N ASP A 77 2.99 6.64 29.52
CA ASP A 77 4.02 7.03 30.48
C ASP A 77 5.39 6.45 30.11
N ARG A 78 6.44 7.24 30.33
CA ARG A 78 7.81 6.77 30.20
C ARG A 78 8.29 6.13 31.52
N LYS A 79 7.92 4.87 31.72
CA LYS A 79 8.35 4.10 32.90
C LYS A 79 9.88 3.87 32.90
N GLY A 80 10.50 3.88 34.08
CA GLY A 80 11.93 3.61 34.26
C GLY A 80 12.90 4.77 33.98
N HIS A 81 12.41 5.97 33.64
CA HIS A 81 13.21 7.16 33.35
C HIS A 81 12.64 8.42 34.04
N ASP A 82 13.32 9.57 33.88
CA ASP A 82 12.81 10.88 34.32
C ASP A 82 11.39 11.15 33.79
N ASP A 83 10.61 11.93 34.54
CA ASP A 83 9.21 12.29 34.25
C ASP A 83 9.01 12.68 32.77
N GLY A 84 8.00 12.09 32.12
CA GLY A 84 7.69 12.36 30.71
C GLY A 84 6.89 11.25 30.05
N PHE A 85 6.76 11.35 28.73
CA PHE A 85 5.88 10.48 27.95
C PHE A 85 6.60 9.90 26.72
N LEU A 86 6.10 8.76 26.28
CA LEU A 86 6.44 8.13 25.01
C LEU A 86 5.30 8.36 24.03
N ILE A 87 5.63 8.77 22.81
CA ILE A 87 4.65 9.03 21.74
C ILE A 87 5.07 8.27 20.49
N ALA A 88 4.18 7.42 19.97
CA ALA A 88 4.40 6.66 18.74
C ALA A 88 3.28 6.86 17.72
N ALA A 89 3.57 6.59 16.46
CA ALA A 89 2.54 6.45 15.43
C ALA A 89 1.76 5.15 15.64
N MET A 90 0.50 5.09 15.22
CA MET A 90 -0.25 3.84 15.12
C MET A 90 -0.48 3.46 13.66
N ALA A 91 -0.41 2.17 13.35
CA ALA A 91 -0.67 1.66 12.01
C ALA A 91 -2.13 1.96 11.58
N PRO A 92 -2.36 2.28 10.30
CA PRO A 92 -3.72 2.36 9.77
C PRO A 92 -4.38 0.96 9.75
N LYS A 93 -5.65 0.88 10.18
CA LYS A 93 -6.36 -0.40 10.33
C LYS A 93 -6.82 -1.03 9.00
N ASP A 94 -7.03 -0.20 7.98
CA ASP A 94 -7.74 -0.62 6.76
C ASP A 94 -6.79 -0.99 5.60
N LEU A 95 -5.50 -1.24 5.90
CA LEU A 95 -4.49 -1.59 4.89
C LEU A 95 -4.02 -3.04 5.06
N PRO A 96 -3.78 -3.76 3.96
CA PRO A 96 -3.30 -5.15 4.02
C PRO A 96 -1.91 -5.21 4.65
N ILE A 97 -1.63 -6.26 5.41
CA ILE A 97 -0.36 -6.42 6.14
C ILE A 97 0.84 -6.45 5.20
N GLU A 98 0.68 -6.97 3.98
CA GLU A 98 1.72 -7.02 2.96
C GLU A 98 2.14 -5.61 2.51
N ALA A 99 1.28 -4.60 2.64
CA ALA A 99 1.62 -3.23 2.30
C ALA A 99 2.65 -2.60 3.23
N PHE A 100 2.83 -3.14 4.44
CA PHE A 100 3.81 -2.68 5.41
C PHE A 100 5.21 -3.25 5.17
N ARG A 101 5.35 -4.24 4.27
CA ARG A 101 6.65 -4.85 3.97
C ARG A 101 7.63 -3.81 3.44
N ASP A 102 8.85 -3.86 3.96
CA ASP A 102 9.98 -2.98 3.60
C ASP A 102 9.71 -1.48 3.85
N VAL A 103 8.70 -1.15 4.66
CA VAL A 103 8.46 0.23 5.11
C VAL A 103 9.13 0.43 6.45
N ARG A 104 10.05 1.40 6.52
CA ARG A 104 10.66 1.80 7.79
C ARG A 104 9.59 2.42 8.69
N GLU A 105 9.49 1.90 9.91
CA GLU A 105 8.59 2.40 10.94
C GLU A 105 8.91 3.87 11.27
N PRO A 106 7.90 4.69 11.61
CA PRO A 106 8.11 6.10 11.93
C PRO A 106 9.05 6.36 13.10
N ASP A 107 9.24 5.36 13.97
CA ASP A 107 9.94 5.36 15.24
C ASP A 107 9.44 6.46 16.21
N GLY A 108 8.97 6.07 17.37
CA GLY A 108 8.43 6.93 18.41
C GLY A 108 9.45 7.92 18.97
N ILE A 109 8.98 8.77 19.88
CA ILE A 109 9.80 9.77 20.54
C ILE A 109 9.51 9.81 22.04
N ALA A 110 10.56 10.03 22.83
CA ALA A 110 10.43 10.40 24.23
C ALA A 110 10.34 11.93 24.32
N VAL A 111 9.43 12.41 25.16
CA VAL A 111 9.22 13.84 25.43
C VAL A 111 9.14 14.08 26.93
N ASP A 112 9.42 15.30 27.35
CA ASP A 112 9.16 15.74 28.72
C ASP A 112 7.64 15.92 28.95
N ALA A 113 7.28 16.25 30.18
CA ALA A 113 5.88 16.47 30.57
C ALA A 113 5.30 17.82 30.12
N ASP A 114 6.04 18.64 29.36
CA ASP A 114 5.53 19.91 28.81
C ASP A 114 4.82 19.65 27.46
N PRO A 115 3.47 19.76 27.40
CA PRO A 115 2.72 19.44 26.18
C PRO A 115 3.04 20.38 25.01
N PHE A 116 3.47 21.62 25.26
CA PHE A 116 3.83 22.57 24.20
C PHE A 116 5.17 22.19 23.57
N HIS A 117 6.13 21.76 24.40
CA HIS A 117 7.41 21.26 23.91
C HIS A 117 7.25 19.92 23.19
N ALA A 118 6.44 19.02 23.75
CA ALA A 118 6.07 17.76 23.11
C ALA A 118 5.40 17.99 21.74
N ALA A 119 4.45 18.91 21.62
CA ALA A 119 3.79 19.22 20.35
C ALA A 119 4.78 19.68 19.27
N LYS A 120 5.79 20.49 19.65
CA LYS A 120 6.88 20.89 18.76
C LYS A 120 7.69 19.66 18.30
N HIS A 121 8.04 18.75 19.20
CA HIS A 121 8.76 17.52 18.84
C HIS A 121 7.94 16.59 17.95
N VAL A 122 6.66 16.38 18.25
CA VAL A 122 5.75 15.59 17.42
C VAL A 122 5.67 16.18 16.02
N ARG A 123 5.45 17.49 15.90
CA ARG A 123 5.36 18.17 14.60
C ARG A 123 6.64 18.11 13.78
N LEU A 124 7.80 18.28 14.42
CA LEU A 124 9.08 18.40 13.71
C LEU A 124 9.78 17.06 13.49
N ARG A 125 9.49 16.04 14.30
CA ARG A 125 10.20 14.75 14.28
C ARG A 125 9.30 13.58 13.96
N LEU A 126 8.15 13.45 14.63
CA LEU A 126 7.30 12.26 14.50
C LEU A 126 6.40 12.33 13.26
N LEU A 127 5.61 13.40 13.10
CA LEU A 127 4.66 13.53 12.00
C LEU A 127 5.31 13.43 10.61
N PRO A 128 6.48 14.03 10.32
CA PRO A 128 7.09 13.88 9.00
C PRO A 128 7.46 12.43 8.66
N ARG A 129 8.01 11.68 9.64
CA ARG A 129 8.34 10.25 9.48
C ARG A 129 7.07 9.41 9.31
N TYR A 130 6.03 9.72 10.08
CA TYR A 130 4.75 9.05 9.98
C TYR A 130 4.07 9.30 8.62
N ASP A 131 3.98 10.56 8.18
CA ASP A 131 3.38 10.90 6.89
C ASP A 131 4.14 10.23 5.73
N GLN A 132 5.48 10.14 5.81
CA GLN A 132 6.31 9.42 4.84
C GLN A 132 6.00 7.91 4.82
N ALA A 133 6.01 7.27 5.99
CA ALA A 133 5.73 5.84 6.08
C ALA A 133 4.30 5.52 5.61
N LEU A 134 3.33 6.34 6.00
CA LEU A 134 1.93 6.19 5.61
C LEU A 134 1.73 6.35 4.09
N ALA A 135 2.43 7.30 3.47
CA ALA A 135 2.43 7.45 2.02
C ALA A 135 2.98 6.20 1.33
N GLN A 136 4.07 5.62 1.85
CA GLN A 136 4.68 4.42 1.30
C GLN A 136 3.76 3.19 1.44
N VAL A 137 3.13 2.96 2.60
CA VAL A 137 2.18 1.85 2.78
C VAL A 137 0.98 1.99 1.85
N ARG A 138 0.43 3.21 1.69
CA ARG A 138 -0.69 3.45 0.78
C ARG A 138 -0.33 3.17 -0.68
N ASP A 139 0.89 3.53 -1.09
CA ASP A 139 1.43 3.23 -2.42
C ASP A 139 1.66 1.73 -2.62
N ASN A 140 2.23 1.03 -1.64
CA ASN A 140 2.37 -0.42 -1.62
C ASN A 140 0.99 -1.12 -1.75
N ALA A 141 0.00 -0.70 -0.94
CA ALA A 141 -1.36 -1.23 -0.98
C ALA A 141 -2.02 -1.02 -2.35
N SER A 142 -1.81 0.16 -2.95
CA SER A 142 -2.33 0.47 -4.29
C SER A 142 -1.73 -0.45 -5.35
N ARG A 143 -0.43 -0.75 -5.27
CA ARG A 143 0.22 -1.71 -6.18
C ARG A 143 -0.27 -3.14 -5.99
N LEU A 144 -0.46 -3.58 -4.74
CA LEU A 144 -1.02 -4.90 -4.44
C LEU A 144 -2.43 -5.05 -5.01
N ALA A 145 -3.29 -4.05 -4.81
CA ALA A 145 -4.63 -4.03 -5.38
C ALA A 145 -4.60 -4.05 -6.92
N ALA A 146 -3.69 -3.30 -7.54
CA ALA A 146 -3.53 -3.31 -8.99
C ALA A 146 -3.05 -4.67 -9.53
N ALA A 147 -2.13 -5.34 -8.85
CA ALA A 147 -1.65 -6.67 -9.24
C ALA A 147 -2.77 -7.72 -9.16
N LEU A 148 -3.54 -7.74 -8.07
CA LEU A 148 -4.70 -8.63 -7.93
C LEU A 148 -5.76 -8.36 -9.00
N ALA A 149 -5.99 -7.09 -9.34
CA ALA A 149 -6.91 -6.73 -10.42
C ALA A 149 -6.39 -7.17 -11.79
N ASP A 150 -5.07 -7.20 -12.01
CA ASP A 150 -4.48 -7.64 -13.28
C ASP A 150 -4.52 -9.17 -13.42
N GLU A 151 -4.30 -9.92 -12.33
CA GLU A 151 -4.51 -11.37 -12.28
C GLU A 151 -5.97 -11.75 -12.57
N GLN A 152 -6.91 -10.87 -12.22
CA GLN A 152 -8.34 -11.05 -12.48
C GLN A 152 -8.79 -10.42 -13.81
N ARG A 153 -7.89 -10.27 -14.79
CA ARG A 153 -8.24 -9.81 -16.15
C ARG A 153 -8.10 -10.90 -17.20
N VAL A 154 -9.06 -10.91 -18.12
CA VAL A 154 -8.96 -11.65 -19.37
C VAL A 154 -8.52 -10.69 -20.47
N VAL A 155 -7.32 -10.93 -21.01
CA VAL A 155 -6.83 -10.21 -22.18
C VAL A 155 -7.31 -10.95 -23.44
N MET A 156 -8.14 -10.27 -24.23
CA MET A 156 -8.63 -10.74 -25.52
C MET A 156 -7.84 -10.04 -26.63
N THR A 157 -7.02 -10.77 -27.36
CA THR A 157 -6.14 -10.25 -28.41
C THR A 157 -6.63 -10.68 -29.78
N TRP A 158 -6.80 -9.72 -30.69
CA TRP A 158 -7.11 -10.04 -32.08
C TRP A 158 -5.93 -10.75 -32.75
N SER A 159 -6.17 -11.82 -33.49
CA SER A 159 -5.16 -12.60 -34.20
C SER A 159 -5.66 -12.86 -35.63
N GLY A 160 -5.50 -11.87 -36.51
CA GLY A 160 -6.18 -11.87 -37.80
C GLY A 160 -7.66 -11.57 -37.62
N GLU A 161 -8.53 -12.43 -38.17
CA GLU A 161 -9.99 -12.33 -38.03
C GLU A 161 -10.52 -12.95 -36.73
N ASP A 162 -9.67 -13.69 -36.02
CA ASP A 162 -10.04 -14.39 -34.80
C ASP A 162 -9.74 -13.54 -33.56
N LEU A 163 -10.53 -13.70 -32.52
CA LEU A 163 -10.22 -13.15 -31.20
C LEU A 163 -9.76 -14.25 -30.26
N VAL A 164 -8.60 -14.08 -29.66
CA VAL A 164 -7.94 -15.10 -28.84
C VAL A 164 -7.78 -14.62 -27.41
N ALA A 165 -8.15 -15.44 -26.43
CA ALA A 165 -7.91 -15.21 -25.01
C ALA A 165 -7.07 -16.35 -24.44
N ALA A 166 -6.08 -16.05 -23.58
CA ALA A 166 -5.36 -17.09 -22.86
C ALA A 166 -6.33 -17.92 -22.00
N LYS A 167 -6.02 -19.21 -21.78
CA LYS A 167 -6.81 -20.03 -20.87
C LYS A 167 -6.76 -19.40 -19.45
N PRO A 168 -7.90 -19.02 -18.87
CA PRO A 168 -7.95 -18.57 -17.49
C PRO A 168 -7.80 -19.76 -16.53
N ASP A 169 -7.19 -19.54 -15.37
CA ASP A 169 -7.03 -20.57 -14.33
C ASP A 169 -8.34 -20.89 -13.60
N ARG A 170 -9.29 -19.95 -13.60
CA ARG A 170 -10.61 -20.13 -13.00
C ARG A 170 -11.61 -20.75 -14.00
N ASP A 171 -12.21 -21.86 -13.59
CA ASP A 171 -13.19 -22.60 -14.40
C ASP A 171 -14.47 -21.81 -14.71
N ASP A 172 -14.88 -20.88 -13.83
CA ASP A 172 -16.05 -20.04 -14.05
C ASP A 172 -15.84 -19.02 -15.18
N ILE A 173 -14.63 -18.47 -15.31
CA ILE A 173 -14.20 -17.62 -16.43
C ILE A 173 -14.18 -18.44 -17.73
N ALA A 174 -13.58 -19.63 -17.70
CA ALA A 174 -13.53 -20.53 -18.86
C ALA A 174 -14.95 -20.91 -19.35
N ARG A 175 -15.86 -21.19 -18.41
CA ARG A 175 -17.27 -21.47 -18.70
C ARG A 175 -17.98 -20.26 -19.32
N ALA A 176 -17.77 -19.07 -18.77
CA ALA A 176 -18.36 -17.84 -19.32
C ALA A 176 -17.88 -17.56 -20.75
N LEU A 177 -16.58 -17.75 -21.04
CA LEU A 177 -16.06 -17.64 -22.40
C LEU A 177 -16.74 -18.64 -23.35
N THR A 178 -16.87 -19.90 -22.91
CA THR A 178 -17.49 -20.96 -23.71
C THR A 178 -18.97 -20.69 -24.00
N GLU A 179 -19.71 -20.20 -23.00
CA GLU A 179 -21.14 -19.86 -23.12
C GLU A 179 -21.43 -18.82 -24.22
N TYR A 180 -20.49 -17.91 -24.46
CA TYR A 180 -20.61 -16.86 -25.49
C TYR A 180 -19.79 -17.14 -26.75
N GLY A 181 -19.49 -18.41 -27.04
CA GLY A 181 -19.01 -18.85 -28.35
C GLY A 181 -17.49 -18.92 -28.49
N PHE A 182 -16.71 -18.70 -27.43
CA PHE A 182 -15.29 -19.00 -27.49
C PHE A 182 -15.07 -20.52 -27.40
N THR A 183 -14.28 -21.07 -28.32
CA THR A 183 -13.92 -22.50 -28.33
C THR A 183 -12.51 -22.67 -27.80
N PHE A 184 -12.28 -23.61 -26.89
CA PHE A 184 -10.94 -23.91 -26.40
C PHE A 184 -10.13 -24.69 -27.44
N ASP A 185 -8.97 -24.16 -27.81
CA ASP A 185 -7.96 -24.84 -28.64
C ASP A 185 -6.88 -25.45 -27.72
N PRO A 186 -6.86 -26.79 -27.52
CA PRO A 186 -5.90 -27.44 -26.64
C PRO A 186 -4.45 -27.36 -27.15
N SER A 187 -4.25 -27.21 -28.46
CA SER A 187 -2.92 -27.19 -29.06
C SER A 187 -2.16 -25.90 -28.74
N ARG A 188 -2.91 -24.80 -28.61
CA ARG A 188 -2.40 -23.46 -28.31
C ARG A 188 -2.68 -23.04 -26.86
N ASN A 189 -3.48 -23.81 -26.11
CA ASN A 189 -3.94 -23.50 -24.76
C ASN A 189 -4.62 -22.13 -24.65
N VAL A 190 -5.49 -21.81 -25.61
CA VAL A 190 -6.22 -20.54 -25.71
C VAL A 190 -7.68 -20.77 -26.07
N PHE A 191 -8.53 -19.81 -25.72
CA PHE A 191 -9.90 -19.70 -26.19
C PHE A 191 -9.93 -18.85 -27.46
N VAL A 192 -10.59 -19.33 -28.51
CA VAL A 192 -10.68 -18.68 -29.82
C VAL A 192 -12.13 -18.42 -30.17
N LEU A 193 -12.43 -17.20 -30.61
CA LEU A 193 -13.72 -16.82 -31.16
C LEU A 193 -13.54 -16.49 -32.65
N SER A 194 -14.12 -17.35 -33.50
CA SER A 194 -14.06 -17.27 -34.96
C SER A 194 -15.46 -17.51 -35.52
N ASP A 195 -16.21 -16.45 -35.83
CA ASP A 195 -17.60 -16.59 -36.32
C ASP A 195 -17.79 -16.03 -37.74
N GLY A 196 -16.74 -15.51 -38.38
CA GLY A 196 -16.75 -14.98 -39.75
C GLY A 196 -17.63 -13.73 -39.98
N ASP A 197 -18.48 -13.38 -39.02
CA ASP A 197 -19.32 -12.18 -38.99
C ASP A 197 -18.88 -11.24 -37.85
N SER A 198 -18.26 -10.12 -38.24
CA SER A 198 -17.77 -9.11 -37.31
C SER A 198 -18.84 -8.57 -36.35
N ALA A 199 -20.12 -8.51 -36.74
CA ALA A 199 -21.19 -8.03 -35.88
C ALA A 199 -21.53 -9.04 -34.77
N ARG A 200 -21.52 -10.33 -35.11
CA ARG A 200 -21.71 -11.43 -34.15
C ARG A 200 -20.54 -11.54 -33.20
N VAL A 201 -19.31 -11.49 -33.71
CA VAL A 201 -18.10 -11.47 -32.89
C VAL A 201 -18.16 -10.30 -31.89
N ALA A 202 -18.53 -9.09 -32.34
CA ALA A 202 -18.66 -7.95 -31.45
C ALA A 202 -19.78 -8.11 -30.41
N ALA A 203 -20.90 -8.77 -30.75
CA ALA A 203 -21.98 -9.06 -29.80
C ALA A 203 -21.55 -10.09 -28.75
N SER A 204 -20.90 -11.18 -29.17
CA SER A 204 -20.35 -12.20 -28.28
C SER A 204 -19.31 -11.64 -27.33
N VAL A 205 -18.40 -10.77 -27.82
CA VAL A 205 -17.41 -10.08 -26.98
C VAL A 205 -18.07 -9.20 -25.93
N ARG A 206 -19.11 -8.43 -26.29
CA ARG A 206 -19.83 -7.60 -25.32
C ARG A 206 -20.56 -8.45 -24.28
N ALA A 207 -21.20 -9.54 -24.68
CA ALA A 207 -21.92 -10.44 -23.78
C ALA A 207 -20.94 -11.16 -22.82
N ALA A 208 -19.84 -11.68 -23.35
CA ALA A 208 -18.77 -12.27 -22.54
C ALA A 208 -18.18 -11.23 -21.58
N GLY A 209 -17.89 -10.02 -22.06
CA GLY A 209 -17.39 -8.93 -21.22
C GLY A 209 -18.33 -8.55 -20.09
N HIS A 210 -19.64 -8.48 -20.36
CA HIS A 210 -20.65 -8.23 -19.32
C HIS A 210 -20.65 -9.35 -18.28
N ARG A 211 -20.66 -10.62 -18.71
CA ARG A 211 -20.66 -11.76 -17.79
C ARG A 211 -19.39 -11.84 -16.96
N LEU A 212 -18.23 -11.56 -17.55
CA LEU A 212 -16.96 -11.50 -16.83
C LEU A 212 -16.96 -10.37 -15.81
N SER A 213 -17.54 -9.20 -16.14
CA SER A 213 -17.69 -8.11 -15.18
C SER A 213 -18.58 -8.48 -13.98
N GLU A 214 -19.63 -9.27 -14.18
CA GLU A 214 -20.46 -9.79 -13.07
C GLU A 214 -19.67 -10.74 -12.14
N LEU A 215 -18.64 -11.40 -12.67
CA LEU A 215 -17.73 -12.27 -11.91
C LEU A 215 -16.56 -11.49 -11.27
N GLY A 216 -16.54 -10.16 -11.39
CA GLY A 216 -15.47 -9.29 -10.91
C GLY A 216 -14.22 -9.28 -11.81
N VAL A 217 -14.33 -9.79 -13.03
CA VAL A 217 -13.21 -9.97 -13.96
C VAL A 217 -13.21 -8.87 -15.01
N GLY A 218 -12.09 -8.15 -15.10
CA GLY A 218 -11.91 -7.13 -16.14
C GLY A 218 -11.62 -7.75 -17.50
N VAL A 219 -12.04 -7.08 -18.58
CA VAL A 219 -11.69 -7.49 -19.96
C VAL A 219 -10.88 -6.39 -20.63
N LEU A 220 -9.71 -6.77 -21.16
CA LEU A 220 -8.88 -5.90 -21.98
C LEU A 220 -8.89 -6.40 -23.42
N LEU A 221 -9.38 -5.58 -24.34
CA LEU A 221 -9.30 -5.87 -25.77
C LEU A 221 -8.00 -5.30 -26.33
N SER A 222 -7.12 -6.15 -26.83
CA SER A 222 -5.86 -5.75 -27.47
C SER A 222 -5.89 -6.07 -28.97
N ARG A 223 -5.31 -5.18 -29.77
CA ARG A 223 -4.94 -5.50 -31.15
C ARG A 223 -3.43 -5.59 -31.20
N PRO A 224 -2.84 -6.63 -31.82
CA PRO A 224 -1.41 -6.68 -32.03
C PRO A 224 -1.05 -5.45 -32.84
N THR A 225 -0.34 -4.53 -32.20
CA THR A 225 0.25 -3.39 -32.90
C THR A 225 1.39 -3.96 -33.72
N GLY A 226 1.10 -4.27 -34.98
CA GLY A 226 2.10 -4.57 -35.98
C GLY A 226 2.97 -3.35 -36.21
N ARG A 227 3.89 -3.05 -35.30
CA ARG A 227 5.15 -2.44 -35.70
C ARG A 227 6.10 -3.59 -35.92
N ALA A 228 6.19 -4.03 -37.18
CA ALA A 228 7.37 -4.73 -37.62
C ALA A 228 8.57 -3.94 -37.11
N ALA A 229 9.43 -4.57 -36.32
CA ALA A 229 10.75 -4.04 -36.09
C ALA A 229 11.30 -3.77 -37.49
N LEU A 230 11.54 -2.50 -37.82
CA LEU A 230 12.48 -2.21 -38.88
C LEU A 230 13.74 -2.97 -38.46
N ASP A 231 14.19 -3.90 -39.29
CA ASP A 231 15.54 -4.41 -39.24
C ASP A 231 16.48 -3.22 -39.42
N ILE A 232 16.72 -2.50 -38.33
CA ILE A 232 17.89 -1.67 -38.19
C ILE A 232 19.04 -2.66 -38.04
N THR A 233 19.57 -3.06 -39.20
CA THR A 233 20.95 -3.51 -39.29
C THR A 233 21.78 -2.51 -38.49
N PRO A 234 22.46 -2.92 -37.40
CA PRO A 234 23.24 -1.99 -36.61
C PRO A 234 24.27 -1.33 -37.53
N ALA A 235 24.23 -0.01 -37.63
CA ALA A 235 25.23 0.74 -38.37
C ALA A 235 26.62 0.42 -37.79
N GLN A 236 27.51 -0.10 -38.63
CA GLN A 236 28.86 -0.43 -38.25
C GLN A 236 29.58 0.85 -37.78
N ARG A 237 30.09 0.80 -36.54
CA ARG A 237 30.82 1.91 -35.92
C ARG A 237 32.01 2.31 -36.81
N PRO A 238 32.19 3.61 -37.15
CA PRO A 238 33.37 4.04 -37.89
C PRO A 238 34.64 3.70 -37.12
N ALA A 239 35.63 3.14 -37.80
CA ALA A 239 36.93 2.83 -37.21
C ALA A 239 37.63 4.13 -36.77
N PRO A 240 38.35 4.11 -35.62
CA PRO A 240 39.09 5.29 -35.16
C PRO A 240 40.22 5.65 -36.14
N PRO A 241 40.49 6.95 -36.36
CA PRO A 241 41.55 7.38 -37.24
C PRO A 241 42.92 6.99 -36.68
N THR A 242 43.75 6.40 -37.54
CA THR A 242 45.15 6.07 -37.25
C THR A 242 45.96 7.36 -37.09
N PRO A 243 46.73 7.55 -36.00
CA PRO A 243 47.57 8.73 -35.85
C PRO A 243 48.74 8.70 -36.83
N ALA A 244 48.94 9.82 -37.54
CA ALA A 244 50.07 10.01 -38.44
C ALA A 244 51.40 10.10 -37.65
N PRO A 245 52.52 9.60 -38.21
CA PRO A 245 53.80 9.62 -37.52
C PRO A 245 54.34 11.05 -37.38
N HIS A 246 54.72 11.40 -36.15
CA HIS A 246 55.44 12.63 -35.84
C HIS A 246 56.80 12.65 -36.56
N ARG A 247 57.02 13.69 -37.38
CA ARG A 247 58.37 14.07 -37.84
C ARG A 247 59.06 14.86 -36.74
N THR A 248 60.10 14.27 -36.17
CA THR A 248 61.10 14.93 -35.33
C THR A 248 61.91 15.94 -36.14
N ARG A 249 62.22 17.07 -35.51
CA ARG A 249 63.40 17.89 -35.80
C ARG A 249 64.06 18.28 -34.49
#